data_AF-A0A2Y9BCT3-F1
#
_entry.id   AF-A0A2Y9BCT3-F1
#
_cell.length_a   1.000
_cell.length_b   1.000
_cell.length_c   1.000
_cell.angle_alpha   90.00
_cell.angle_beta   90.00
_cell.angle_gamma   90.00
#
_symmetry.space_group_name_H-M   'P 1'
#
loop_
_entity.id
_entity.type
_entity.pdbx_description
1 polymer ?
#
loop_
_entity_poly.entity_id
_entity_poly.type
_entity_poly.pdbx_seq_one_letter_code
_entity_poly.pdbx_strand_id
1 'polypeptide(L)'
;MCEEVAVIAENVNLLPFDDIQKPLFEQIFYSYLNIGQPAEDTTKFDYKVTSAKLGYTYVTAFHKPENAWMVPAWFFQVMRSEGQAENMKDLVIIPVAINAMDGGVIVAQ
;
A
#
# COMPACT_ATOMS: atom_id res chain seq x y z
N MET A 1 -21.76 0.29 -6.39
CA MET A 1 -20.98 -0.82 -5.81
C MET A 1 -21.63 -2.12 -6.31
N CYS A 2 -20.88 -3.07 -6.87
CA CYS A 2 -21.46 -4.33 -7.36
C CYS A 2 -21.81 -5.25 -6.18
N GLU A 3 -22.97 -5.90 -6.23
CA GLU A 3 -23.49 -6.79 -5.19
C GLU A 3 -22.53 -7.93 -4.84
N GLU A 4 -21.89 -8.53 -5.85
CA GLU A 4 -20.87 -9.57 -5.68
C GLU A 4 -19.65 -9.10 -4.86
N VAL A 5 -19.22 -7.85 -5.06
CA VAL A 5 -18.09 -7.26 -4.32
C VAL A 5 -18.47 -7.04 -2.85
N ALA A 6 -19.73 -6.67 -2.57
CA ALA A 6 -20.23 -6.53 -1.21
C ALA A 6 -20.28 -7.87 -0.47
N VAL A 7 -20.80 -8.92 -1.12
CA VAL A 7 -20.90 -10.27 -0.53
C VAL A 7 -19.51 -10.87 -0.23
N ILE A 8 -18.53 -10.67 -1.12
CA ILE A 8 -17.14 -11.11 -0.88
C ILE A 8 -16.54 -10.37 0.33
N ALA A 9 -16.75 -9.06 0.41
CA ALA A 9 -16.22 -8.26 1.50
C ALA A 9 -16.76 -8.69 2.88
N GLU A 10 -18.06 -9.00 2.96
CA GLU A 10 -18.70 -9.47 4.19
C GLU A 10 -18.23 -10.87 4.61
N ASN A 11 -18.13 -11.81 3.68
CA ASN A 11 -17.72 -13.19 4.01
C ASN A 11 -16.27 -13.31 4.48
N VAL A 12 -15.40 -12.40 4.03
CA VAL A 12 -13.97 -12.41 4.35
C VAL A 12 -13.63 -11.40 5.46
N ASN A 13 -14.60 -10.61 5.92
CA ASN A 13 -14.43 -9.53 6.90
C ASN A 13 -13.31 -8.56 6.49
N LEU A 14 -13.39 -8.03 5.27
CA LEU A 14 -12.43 -7.01 4.82
C LEU A 14 -12.56 -5.73 5.64
N LEU A 15 -11.44 -5.06 5.87
CA LEU A 15 -11.46 -3.73 6.45
C LEU A 15 -12.20 -2.76 5.51
N PRO A 16 -12.96 -1.81 6.08
CA PRO A 16 -13.46 -0.67 5.32
C PRO A 16 -12.33 0.02 4.55
N PHE A 17 -12.61 0.48 3.34
CA PHE A 17 -11.60 1.14 2.52
C PHE A 17 -10.98 2.38 3.20
N ASP A 18 -11.78 3.12 3.98
CA ASP A 18 -11.30 4.28 4.72
C ASP A 18 -10.27 3.90 5.78
N ASP A 19 -10.38 2.72 6.37
CA ASP A 19 -9.44 2.21 7.37
C ASP A 19 -8.11 1.77 6.75
N ILE A 20 -8.07 1.50 5.43
CA ILE A 20 -6.85 1.17 4.67
C ILE A 20 -5.97 2.40 4.41
N GLN A 21 -6.53 3.62 4.45
CA GLN A 21 -5.80 4.85 4.13
C GLN A 21 -4.63 5.11 5.10
N LYS A 22 -4.82 4.81 6.40
CA LYS A 22 -3.79 4.98 7.43
C LYS A 22 -2.60 4.01 7.21
N PRO A 23 -2.81 2.69 7.08
CA PRO A 23 -1.73 1.76 6.73
C PRO A 23 -0.97 2.14 5.45
N LEU A 24 -1.67 2.64 4.43
CA LEU A 24 -1.03 3.11 3.19
C LEU A 24 -0.07 4.28 3.46
N PHE A 25 -0.52 5.28 4.21
CA PHE A 25 0.32 6.41 4.60
C PHE A 25 1.53 5.96 5.41
N GLU A 26 1.32 5.12 6.43
CA GLU A 26 2.39 4.63 7.29
C GLU A 26 3.45 3.86 6.50
N GLN A 27 3.05 2.98 5.58
CA GLN A 27 3.99 2.22 4.75
C GLN A 27 4.83 3.13 3.85
N ILE A 28 4.24 4.16 3.24
CA ILE A 28 4.97 5.15 2.43
C ILE A 28 5.96 5.94 3.31
N PHE A 29 5.48 6.42 4.46
CA PHE A 29 6.25 7.26 5.38
C PHE A 29 7.46 6.51 5.95
N TYR A 30 7.25 5.30 6.47
CA TYR A 30 8.33 4.49 7.04
C TYR A 30 9.31 3.96 5.99
N SER A 31 8.84 3.64 4.78
CA SER A 31 9.72 3.27 3.67
C SER A 31 10.70 4.40 3.34
N TYR A 32 10.22 5.65 3.38
CA TYR A 32 11.08 6.80 3.16
C TYR A 32 12.08 7.03 4.29
N LEU A 33 11.67 6.89 5.55
CA LEU A 33 12.60 6.98 6.70
C LEU A 33 13.73 5.95 6.65
N ASN A 34 13.47 4.76 6.10
CA ASN A 34 14.47 3.71 5.95
C ASN A 34 15.60 4.07 4.95
N ILE A 35 15.44 5.14 4.16
CA ILE A 35 16.46 5.62 3.22
C ILE A 35 17.58 6.40 3.96
N GLY A 36 17.40 6.70 5.25
CA GLY A 36 18.44 7.34 6.07
C GLY A 36 18.58 8.84 5.77
N GLN A 37 17.46 9.57 5.82
CA GLN A 37 17.47 11.01 5.62
C GLN A 37 18.32 11.74 6.67
N PRO A 38 19.20 12.67 6.27
CA PRO A 38 19.86 13.59 7.19
C PRO A 38 18.83 14.43 7.97
N ALA A 39 19.10 14.73 9.23
CA ALA A 39 18.20 15.53 10.07
C ALA A 39 17.94 16.95 9.54
N GLU A 40 18.80 17.44 8.64
CA GLU A 40 18.72 18.77 8.03
C GLU A 40 17.96 18.78 6.68
N ASP A 41 17.51 17.61 6.19
CA ASP A 41 16.82 17.51 4.91
C ASP A 41 15.37 18.07 5.02
N THR A 42 15.13 19.19 4.35
CA THR A 42 13.81 19.86 4.29
C THR A 42 12.96 19.48 3.09
N THR A 43 13.36 18.44 2.34
CA THR A 43 12.70 18.02 1.12
C THR A 43 11.23 17.70 1.37
N LYS A 44 10.36 18.23 0.51
CA LYS A 44 8.91 17.97 0.54
C LYS A 44 8.53 17.13 -0.66
N PHE A 45 7.84 16.02 -0.38
CA PHE A 45 7.26 15.16 -1.38
C PHE A 45 5.75 15.32 -1.39
N ASP A 46 5.20 15.40 -2.60
CA ASP A 46 3.78 15.22 -2.83
C ASP A 46 3.52 13.78 -3.25
N TYR A 47 2.50 13.18 -2.66
CA TYR A 47 2.06 11.81 -2.95
C TYR A 47 0.65 11.82 -3.51
N LYS A 48 0.44 11.11 -4.62
CA LYS A 48 -0.86 10.95 -5.26
C LYS A 48 -1.12 9.48 -5.54
N VAL A 49 -2.20 8.94 -4.98
CA VAL A 49 -2.70 7.62 -5.36
C VAL A 49 -3.27 7.70 -6.77
N THR A 50 -2.72 6.95 -7.71
CA THR A 50 -3.16 6.92 -9.12
C THR A 50 -4.01 5.69 -9.43
N SER A 51 -3.89 4.64 -8.62
CA SER A 51 -4.69 3.42 -8.75
C SER A 51 -4.87 2.74 -7.40
N ALA A 52 -6.03 2.15 -7.19
CA ALA A 52 -6.34 1.26 -6.07
C ALA A 52 -7.15 0.08 -6.62
N LYS A 53 -6.66 -1.15 -6.42
CA LYS A 53 -7.31 -2.38 -6.89
C LYS A 53 -7.36 -3.41 -5.78
N LEU A 54 -8.53 -4.00 -5.56
CA LEU A 54 -8.68 -5.17 -4.70
C LEU A 54 -8.38 -6.44 -5.52
N GLY A 55 -7.61 -7.34 -4.96
CA GLY A 55 -7.30 -8.64 -5.57
C GLY A 55 -6.80 -9.64 -4.53
N TYR A 56 -6.08 -10.66 -4.98
CA TYR A 56 -5.49 -11.68 -4.12
C TYR A 56 -3.99 -11.79 -4.37
N THR A 57 -3.24 -12.14 -3.34
CA THR A 57 -1.82 -12.49 -3.42
C THR A 57 -1.49 -13.61 -2.44
N TYR A 58 -0.25 -14.09 -2.50
CA TYR A 58 0.27 -15.12 -1.62
C TYR A 58 1.16 -14.50 -0.55
N VAL A 59 0.97 -14.94 0.70
CA VAL A 59 1.92 -14.72 1.79
C VAL A 59 2.41 -16.07 2.30
N THR A 60 3.66 -16.16 2.72
CA THR A 60 4.21 -17.42 3.25
C THR A 60 3.49 -17.82 4.54
N ALA A 61 3.20 -19.10 4.68
CA ALA A 61 2.53 -19.60 5.87
C ALA A 61 3.47 -19.50 7.08
N PHE A 62 2.96 -18.97 8.19
CA PHE A 62 3.70 -18.92 9.44
C PHE A 62 4.09 -20.34 9.89
N HIS A 63 5.36 -20.52 10.28
CA HIS A 63 5.98 -21.81 10.63
C HIS A 63 6.14 -22.87 9.51
N LYS A 64 5.68 -22.61 8.28
CA LYS A 64 5.87 -23.51 7.12
C LYS A 64 6.05 -22.71 5.81
N PRO A 65 7.19 -22.03 5.61
CA PRO A 65 7.41 -21.07 4.52
C PRO A 65 7.37 -21.70 3.12
N GLU A 66 7.45 -23.03 3.00
CA GLU A 66 7.24 -23.78 1.76
C GLU A 66 5.77 -23.78 1.29
N ASN A 67 4.84 -23.39 2.15
CA ASN A 67 3.43 -23.23 1.82
C ASN A 67 3.06 -21.74 1.78
N ALA A 68 1.96 -21.43 1.07
CA ALA A 68 1.45 -20.09 0.96
C ALA A 68 -0.04 -20.01 1.33
N TRP A 69 -0.43 -18.89 1.95
CA TRP A 69 -1.80 -18.51 2.16
C TRP A 69 -2.20 -17.51 1.07
N MET A 70 -3.31 -17.76 0.40
CA MET A 70 -3.91 -16.79 -0.50
C MET A 70 -4.72 -15.80 0.34
N VAL A 71 -4.34 -14.53 0.28
CA VAL A 71 -4.97 -13.45 1.07
C VAL A 71 -5.48 -12.35 0.15
N PRO A 72 -6.62 -11.73 0.47
CA PRO A 72 -7.08 -10.55 -0.25
C PRO A 72 -6.16 -9.36 0.08
N ALA A 73 -5.88 -8.54 -0.92
CA ALA A 73 -4.99 -7.40 -0.78
C ALA A 73 -5.46 -6.21 -1.62
N TRP A 74 -5.21 -5.02 -1.09
CA TRP A 74 -5.27 -3.78 -1.85
C TRP A 74 -3.92 -3.49 -2.48
N PHE A 75 -3.92 -3.31 -3.79
CA PHE A 75 -2.77 -2.91 -4.59
C PHE A 75 -2.92 -1.45 -5.00
N PHE A 76 -2.00 -0.63 -4.52
CA PHE A 76 -1.94 0.79 -4.81
C PHE A 76 -0.79 1.10 -5.76
N GLN A 77 -1.02 2.05 -6.65
CA GLN A 77 0.05 2.78 -7.32
C GLN A 77 0.07 4.19 -6.75
N VAL A 78 1.21 4.57 -6.17
CA VAL A 78 1.40 5.88 -5.55
C VAL A 78 2.48 6.61 -6.33
N MET A 79 2.10 7.73 -6.91
CA MET A 79 3.00 8.66 -7.56
C MET A 79 3.62 9.58 -6.51
N ARG A 80 4.94 9.64 -6.45
CA ARG A 80 5.70 10.59 -5.65
C ARG A 80 6.33 11.62 -6.58
N SER A 81 6.21 12.90 -6.23
CA SER A 81 6.93 14.00 -6.88
C SER A 81 7.65 14.86 -5.85
N GLU A 82 8.82 15.36 -6.22
CA GLU A 82 9.60 16.33 -5.44
C GLU A 82 9.45 17.74 -6.04
N GLY A 83 9.17 18.73 -5.19
CA GLY A 83 9.03 20.15 -5.56
C GLY A 83 7.58 20.64 -5.78
N GLN A 84 7.39 21.97 -5.85
CA GLN A 84 6.08 22.57 -6.13
C GLN A 84 5.63 22.31 -7.57
N ALA A 85 4.31 22.25 -7.79
CA ALA A 85 3.62 21.78 -9.00
C ALA A 85 4.16 22.26 -10.37
N GLU A 86 4.89 23.39 -10.42
CA GLU A 86 5.44 23.96 -11.66
C GLU A 86 6.81 23.37 -12.06
N ASN A 87 7.49 22.62 -11.19
CA ASN A 87 8.83 22.04 -11.44
C ASN A 87 8.95 20.60 -10.91
N MET A 88 8.06 19.69 -11.32
CA MET A 88 8.21 18.25 -11.03
C MET A 88 9.48 17.71 -11.67
N LYS A 89 10.53 17.45 -10.88
CA LYS A 89 11.82 16.96 -11.38
C LYS A 89 11.98 15.44 -11.27
N ASP A 90 11.36 14.83 -10.28
CA ASP A 90 11.55 13.40 -9.99
C ASP A 90 10.21 12.70 -9.73
N LEU A 91 9.67 12.08 -10.79
CA LEU A 91 8.44 11.29 -10.73
C LEU A 91 8.77 9.82 -10.47
N VAL A 92 8.33 9.28 -9.34
CA VAL A 92 8.51 7.87 -8.98
C VAL A 92 7.15 7.22 -8.73
N ILE A 93 6.92 6.04 -9.33
CA ILE A 93 5.73 5.23 -9.03
C ILE A 93 6.14 4.17 -8.00
N ILE A 94 5.49 4.21 -6.85
CA ILE A 94 5.70 3.31 -5.72
C ILE A 94 4.53 2.32 -5.69
N PRO A 95 4.76 1.03 -6.02
CA PRO A 95 3.76 0.00 -5.79
C PRO A 95 3.67 -0.32 -4.30
N VAL A 96 2.45 -0.36 -3.76
CA VAL A 96 2.19 -0.69 -2.36
C VAL A 96 1.12 -1.77 -2.28
N ALA A 97 1.37 -2.81 -1.50
CA ALA A 97 0.42 -3.90 -1.26
C ALA A 97 0.10 -4.00 0.23
N ILE A 98 -1.19 -4.00 0.56
CA ILE A 98 -1.71 -4.01 1.93
C ILE A 98 -2.71 -5.15 2.05
N ASN A 99 -2.57 -5.99 3.07
CA ASN A 99 -3.53 -7.02 3.40
C ASN A 99 -4.89 -6.38 3.70
N ALA A 100 -5.91 -6.79 2.95
CA ALA A 100 -7.24 -6.19 3.04
C ALA A 100 -8.02 -6.61 4.30
N MET A 101 -7.56 -7.63 5.04
CA MET A 101 -8.21 -8.12 6.26
C MET A 101 -7.73 -7.40 7.53
N ASP A 102 -6.45 -7.02 7.59
CA ASP A 102 -5.83 -6.51 8.83
C ASP A 102 -4.98 -5.25 8.63
N GLY A 103 -4.82 -4.77 7.39
CA GLY A 103 -3.99 -3.60 7.09
C GLY A 103 -2.49 -3.89 7.13
N GLY A 104 -2.08 -5.15 7.26
CA GLY A 104 -0.69 -5.56 7.31
C GLY A 104 0.05 -5.31 5.99
N VAL A 105 1.35 -5.02 6.10
CA VAL A 105 2.22 -4.83 4.92
C VAL A 105 2.44 -6.15 4.22
N ILE A 106 2.23 -6.18 2.90
CA ILE A 106 2.65 -7.30 2.05
C ILE A 106 3.88 -6.86 1.28
N VAL A 107 5.01 -7.48 1.58
CA VAL A 107 6.27 -7.24 0.87
C VAL A 107 6.25 -8.05 -0.42
N ALA A 108 6.32 -7.39 -1.57
CA ALA A 108 6.52 -8.08 -2.85
C ALA A 108 7.88 -8.79 -2.82
N GLN A 109 7.89 -10.10 -3.10
CA GLN A 109 9.10 -10.89 -3.29
C GLN A 109 9.71 -10.63 -4.66
#